data_AF-A0AAN7J2Q3-F1
#
_entry.id   AF-A0AAN7J2Q3-F1
#
_cell.length_a   1.000
_cell.length_b   1.000
_cell.length_c   1.000
_cell.angle_alpha   90.00
_cell.angle_beta   90.00
_cell.angle_gamma   90.00
#
_symmetry.space_group_name_H-M   'P 1'
#
loop_
_entity.id
_entity.type
_entity.pdbx_description
1 polymer ?
#
loop_
_entity_poly.entity_id
_entity_poly.type
_entity_poly.pdbx_seq_one_letter_code
_entity_poly.pdbx_strand_id
1 'polypeptide(L)'
;MGKKKKDIIQLERESVIPIQKPKIISSLANLLEQTSDRADFLRLCQRIEYTIRAWYLLQFEDMMQLYTLFDPIHGAQKLEQQNLTPEEVDEFEIKFLMYLFQVMDKSNFRITTDDEIEVALSAQYRLNLPIVVDESMLDKRLLTTYFTKHPHDNLPYFADKYIIFRRGIGIDHTTGYFFKSKVNTIIVRAWRCFLKVTGLKRVFFRKSRPQFKNDKKESIEISTEAEQDDLYVERIRVENMKLSIFSKLLSKITIQEPTFDRIIVVYRRANTKKENKRGIYVKHFKNIPMADLEIVLPEKRNPGLTPMDWVKFLVSAVIGLVTVISSLSMPKADIRVIFAILSAVIGYCVKTYFSFQRNLFTYQSLITQSVYDKQLDSGRGTLLHLCDEVIQQEVKEVILSFFMLMKWGKATRQDLDVWCEELIKKEFNESCNFDVDDAVQKLEKLGIVAQDSKGSYACVDLKRANEIIGTTTEEVVLTAKQGDSTL
;
A
#
# COMPACT_ATOMS: atom_id res chain seq x y z
N MET A 1 -28.32 -9.68 -26.70
CA MET A 1 -26.94 -9.80 -26.19
C MET A 1 -26.67 -8.62 -25.24
N GLY A 2 -26.72 -8.83 -23.93
CA GLY A 2 -26.49 -7.74 -22.97
C GLY A 2 -25.00 -7.41 -22.87
N LYS A 3 -24.63 -6.14 -23.07
CA LYS A 3 -23.26 -5.63 -22.82
C LYS A 3 -22.84 -6.05 -21.41
N LYS A 4 -21.72 -6.77 -21.28
CA LYS A 4 -21.13 -7.12 -19.98
C LYS A 4 -20.80 -5.81 -19.27
N LYS A 5 -21.44 -5.53 -18.13
CA LYS A 5 -21.07 -4.43 -17.26
C LYS A 5 -19.69 -4.76 -16.68
N LYS A 6 -18.63 -4.14 -17.21
CA LYS A 6 -17.26 -4.32 -16.73
C LYS A 6 -17.13 -3.60 -15.39
N ASP A 7 -16.42 -4.22 -14.45
CA ASP A 7 -16.10 -3.63 -13.14
C ASP A 7 -14.82 -2.82 -13.35
N ILE A 8 -14.95 -1.54 -13.70
CA ILE A 8 -13.83 -0.64 -14.01
C ILE A 8 -13.68 0.33 -12.86
N ILE A 9 -12.45 0.55 -12.43
CA ILE A 9 -12.14 1.58 -11.44
C ILE A 9 -11.25 2.62 -12.07
N GLN A 10 -11.66 3.86 -11.85
CA GLN A 10 -10.91 5.06 -12.15
C GLN A 10 -9.88 5.24 -11.03
N LEU A 11 -8.63 5.35 -11.43
CA LEU A 11 -7.50 5.58 -10.54
C LEU A 11 -6.86 6.90 -10.93
N GLU A 12 -6.56 7.72 -9.93
CA GLU A 12 -5.85 8.98 -10.14
C GLU A 12 -4.42 8.71 -10.62
N ARG A 13 -3.92 9.58 -11.50
CA ARG A 13 -2.49 9.60 -11.84
C ARG A 13 -1.68 10.00 -10.61
N GLU A 14 -0.69 9.19 -10.29
CA GLU A 14 0.21 9.48 -9.18
C GLU A 14 1.41 10.31 -9.62
N SER A 15 1.99 11.07 -8.69
CA SER A 15 3.15 11.91 -8.95
C SER A 15 4.48 11.18 -8.96
N VAL A 16 4.49 9.89 -8.63
CA VAL A 16 5.72 9.10 -8.63
C VAL A 16 6.23 8.87 -10.04
N ILE A 17 7.52 9.09 -10.29
CA ILE A 17 8.16 8.76 -11.56
C ILE A 17 8.64 7.30 -11.50
N PRO A 18 8.00 6.36 -12.23
CA PRO A 18 8.30 4.92 -12.13
C PRO A 18 9.60 4.52 -12.83
N ILE A 19 10.20 5.44 -13.59
CA ILE A 19 11.40 5.19 -14.39
C ILE A 19 12.64 5.19 -13.49
N GLN A 20 13.57 4.26 -13.76
CA GLN A 20 14.86 4.23 -13.10
C GLN A 20 15.73 5.43 -13.51
N LYS A 21 16.32 6.13 -12.53
CA LYS A 21 17.16 7.31 -12.76
C LYS A 21 18.28 7.10 -13.81
N PRO A 22 19.05 5.99 -13.81
CA PRO A 22 20.05 5.76 -14.86
C PRO A 22 19.46 5.67 -16.28
N LYS A 23 18.24 5.14 -16.41
CA LYS A 23 17.54 5.07 -17.70
C LYS A 23 17.12 6.47 -18.16
N ILE A 24 16.66 7.33 -17.25
CA ILE A 24 16.37 8.74 -17.55
C ILE A 24 17.63 9.43 -18.03
N ILE A 25 18.68 9.44 -17.20
CA ILE A 25 19.94 10.15 -17.50
C ILE A 25 20.53 9.72 -18.84
N SER A 26 20.61 8.40 -19.10
CA SER A 26 21.16 7.88 -20.35
C SER A 26 20.31 8.22 -21.58
N SER A 27 18.98 8.14 -21.47
CA SER A 27 18.07 8.47 -22.57
C SER A 27 18.14 9.96 -22.90
N LEU A 28 18.09 10.84 -21.88
CA LEU A 28 18.21 12.29 -22.08
C LEU A 28 19.57 12.71 -22.63
N ALA A 29 20.66 12.08 -22.18
CA ALA A 29 21.98 12.32 -22.74
C ALA A 29 22.05 11.94 -24.23
N ASN A 30 21.41 10.85 -24.65
CA ASN A 30 21.38 10.44 -26.05
C ASN A 30 20.61 11.41 -26.97
N LEU A 31 19.68 12.19 -26.42
CA LEU A 31 18.96 13.26 -27.13
C LEU A 31 19.80 14.53 -27.36
N LEU A 32 21.03 14.59 -26.83
CA LEU A 32 21.96 15.68 -27.08
C LEU A 32 22.83 15.34 -28.30
N GLU A 33 22.95 16.27 -29.25
CA GLU A 33 23.71 16.03 -30.50
C GLU A 33 25.22 16.10 -30.28
N GLN A 34 25.69 17.06 -29.46
CA GLN A 34 27.11 17.32 -29.25
C GLN A 34 27.68 16.45 -28.11
N THR A 35 28.84 15.82 -28.35
CA THR A 35 29.54 15.01 -27.34
C THR A 35 29.98 15.81 -26.12
N SER A 36 30.33 17.10 -26.28
CA SER A 36 30.65 17.99 -25.16
C SER A 36 29.45 18.17 -24.23
N ASP A 37 28.27 18.44 -24.79
CA ASP A 37 27.05 18.70 -24.04
C ASP A 37 26.60 17.44 -23.30
N ARG A 38 26.81 16.25 -23.89
CA ARG A 38 26.60 14.97 -23.22
C ARG A 38 27.44 14.84 -21.95
N ALA A 39 28.73 15.13 -22.05
CA ALA A 39 29.64 15.02 -20.91
C ALA A 39 29.29 16.04 -19.81
N ASP A 40 29.00 17.29 -20.19
CA ASP A 40 28.61 18.36 -19.26
C ASP A 40 27.24 18.07 -18.61
N PHE A 41 26.28 17.52 -19.34
CA PHE A 41 24.98 17.10 -18.79
C PHE A 41 25.11 15.93 -17.80
N LEU A 42 25.91 14.91 -18.11
CA LEU A 42 26.15 13.80 -17.19
C LEU A 42 26.82 14.28 -15.90
N ARG A 43 27.79 15.19 -16.00
CA ARG A 43 28.43 15.83 -14.84
C ARG A 43 27.40 16.62 -14.03
N LEU A 44 26.55 17.40 -14.70
CA LEU A 44 25.51 18.17 -14.03
C LEU A 44 24.54 17.27 -13.26
N CYS A 45 24.10 16.16 -13.87
CA CYS A 45 23.21 15.19 -13.20
C CYS A 45 23.84 14.62 -11.93
N GLN A 46 25.14 14.28 -11.96
CA GLN A 46 25.87 13.80 -10.78
C GLN A 46 25.95 14.87 -9.70
N ARG A 47 26.28 16.11 -10.07
CA ARG A 47 26.38 17.22 -9.12
C ARG A 47 25.04 17.54 -8.47
N ILE A 48 23.96 17.59 -9.26
CA ILE A 48 22.59 17.74 -8.77
C ILE A 48 22.27 16.63 -7.74
N GLU A 49 22.58 15.38 -8.06
CA GLU A 49 22.34 14.26 -7.15
C GLU A 49 23.06 14.43 -5.81
N TYR A 50 24.35 14.74 -5.84
CA TYR A 50 25.14 14.91 -4.62
C TYR A 50 24.69 16.12 -3.79
N THR A 51 24.40 17.25 -4.45
CA THR A 51 23.90 18.44 -3.76
C THR A 51 22.54 18.20 -3.11
N ILE A 52 21.59 17.57 -3.82
CA ILE A 52 20.28 17.23 -3.25
C ILE A 52 20.43 16.24 -2.10
N ARG A 53 21.28 15.22 -2.25
CA ARG A 53 21.57 14.26 -1.17
C ARG A 53 22.10 14.97 0.08
N ALA A 54 23.00 15.93 -0.08
CA ALA A 54 23.54 16.71 1.04
C ALA A 54 22.47 17.57 1.72
N TRP A 55 21.52 18.16 0.98
CA TRP A 55 20.43 18.95 1.56
C TRP A 55 19.54 18.14 2.50
N TYR A 56 19.27 16.88 2.17
CA TYR A 56 18.41 16.01 2.96
C TYR A 56 19.15 15.24 4.07
N LEU A 57 20.48 15.14 3.99
CA LEU A 57 21.28 14.30 4.90
C LEU A 57 21.01 14.61 6.38
N LEU A 58 21.07 15.88 6.78
CA LEU A 58 20.89 16.28 8.18
C LEU A 58 19.48 15.97 8.68
N GLN A 59 18.46 16.21 7.85
CA GLN A 59 17.08 15.91 8.20
C GLN A 59 16.86 14.40 8.38
N PHE A 60 17.49 13.58 7.53
CA PHE A 60 17.41 12.13 7.63
C PHE A 60 18.14 11.62 8.87
N GLU A 61 19.30 12.17 9.20
CA GLU A 61 20.02 11.83 10.42
C GLU A 61 19.19 12.14 11.67
N ASP A 62 18.61 13.34 11.76
CA ASP A 62 17.72 13.75 12.84
C ASP A 62 16.52 12.81 13.00
N MET A 63 15.82 12.50 11.90
CA MET A 63 14.68 11.58 11.91
C MET A 63 15.08 10.20 12.41
N MET A 64 16.24 9.71 11.96
CA MET A 64 16.76 8.39 12.31
C MET A 64 17.19 8.31 13.76
N GLN A 65 17.79 9.38 14.30
CA GLN A 65 18.13 9.50 15.71
C GLN A 65 16.88 9.49 16.58
N LEU A 66 15.87 10.30 16.24
CA LEU A 66 14.59 10.33 16.96
C LEU A 66 13.90 8.97 16.94
N TYR A 67 13.86 8.29 15.79
CA TYR A 67 13.26 6.96 15.70
C TYR A 67 13.93 5.96 16.63
N THR A 68 15.23 6.11 16.94
CA THR A 68 15.90 5.17 17.86
C THR A 68 15.29 5.15 19.26
N LEU A 69 14.67 6.25 19.71
CA LEU A 69 13.95 6.35 20.99
C LEU A 69 12.59 5.64 20.95
N PHE A 70 12.01 5.54 19.76
CA PHE A 70 10.68 4.97 19.54
C PHE A 70 10.72 3.62 18.83
N ASP A 71 11.90 3.00 18.72
CA ASP A 71 12.04 1.66 18.20
C ASP A 71 11.25 0.67 19.08
N PRO A 72 10.38 -0.19 18.52
CA PRO A 72 9.55 -1.08 19.32
C PRO A 72 10.32 -2.11 20.16
N ILE A 73 11.59 -2.37 19.85
CA ILE A 73 12.41 -3.38 20.54
C ILE A 73 13.25 -2.72 21.64
N HIS A 74 14.01 -1.68 21.30
CA HIS A 74 15.01 -1.09 22.21
C HIS A 74 14.67 0.34 22.67
N GLY A 75 13.60 0.95 22.15
CA GLY A 75 13.28 2.36 22.41
C GLY A 75 12.99 2.65 23.87
N ALA A 76 12.23 1.79 24.55
CA ALA A 76 11.91 1.95 25.97
C ALA A 76 13.17 2.02 26.86
N GLN A 77 14.13 1.13 26.64
CA GLN A 77 15.41 1.13 27.37
C GLN A 77 16.22 2.41 27.11
N LYS A 78 16.20 2.92 25.87
CA LYS A 78 16.91 4.17 25.52
C LYS A 78 16.27 5.40 26.14
N LEU A 79 14.95 5.45 26.20
CA LEU A 79 14.22 6.51 26.90
C LEU A 79 14.57 6.52 28.41
N GLU A 80 14.62 5.34 29.04
CA GLU A 80 15.04 5.20 30.44
C GLU A 80 16.49 5.65 30.65
N GLN A 81 17.41 5.31 29.73
CA GLN A 81 18.82 5.74 29.81
C GLN A 81 19.02 7.25 29.70
N GLN A 82 18.16 7.93 28.94
CA GLN A 82 18.28 9.38 28.71
C GLN A 82 17.61 10.22 29.81
N ASN A 83 16.88 9.60 30.76
CA ASN A 83 16.17 10.29 31.85
C ASN A 83 15.29 11.46 31.38
N LEU A 84 14.64 11.30 30.24
CA LEU A 84 13.76 12.34 29.67
C LEU A 84 12.45 12.45 30.45
N THR A 85 11.93 13.68 30.55
CA THR A 85 10.60 13.93 31.08
C THR A 85 9.51 13.42 30.13
N PRO A 86 8.32 13.03 30.62
CA PRO A 86 7.22 12.60 29.76
C PRO A 86 6.82 13.62 28.69
N GLU A 87 6.94 14.91 28.99
CA GLU A 87 6.66 16.02 28.08
C GLU A 87 7.68 16.09 26.94
N GLU A 88 8.99 15.99 27.22
CA GLU A 88 10.04 15.93 26.20
C GLU A 88 9.87 14.71 25.28
N VAL A 89 9.50 13.56 25.84
CA VAL A 89 9.21 12.35 25.06
C VAL A 89 8.06 12.60 24.10
N ASP A 90 6.96 13.20 24.57
CA ASP A 90 5.81 13.53 23.72
C ASP A 90 6.20 14.56 22.63
N GLU A 91 7.09 15.52 22.90
CA GLU A 91 7.61 16.44 21.87
C GLU A 91 8.44 15.72 20.81
N PHE A 92 9.33 14.81 21.22
CA PHE A 92 10.12 14.00 20.30
C PHE A 92 9.27 13.05 19.46
N GLU A 93 8.16 12.52 20.01
CA GLU A 93 7.19 11.73 19.24
C GLU A 93 6.60 12.54 18.09
N ILE A 94 6.13 13.75 18.39
CA ILE A 94 5.54 14.64 17.39
C ILE A 94 6.59 15.06 16.36
N LYS A 95 7.80 15.41 16.79
CA LYS A 95 8.90 15.77 15.89
C LYS A 95 9.28 14.61 14.96
N PHE A 96 9.33 13.38 15.45
CA PHE A 96 9.55 12.20 14.62
C PHE A 96 8.44 12.04 13.57
N LEU A 97 7.17 12.14 13.96
CA LEU A 97 6.06 12.03 13.02
C LEU A 97 6.05 13.17 12.00
N MET A 98 6.42 14.40 12.39
CA MET A 98 6.56 15.52 11.46
C MET A 98 7.58 15.20 10.36
N TYR A 99 8.78 14.75 10.73
CA TYR A 99 9.78 14.36 9.74
C TYR A 99 9.34 13.16 8.91
N LEU A 100 8.71 12.15 9.53
CA LEU A 100 8.21 10.98 8.81
C LEU A 100 7.20 11.38 7.73
N PHE A 101 6.21 12.22 8.06
CA PHE A 101 5.20 12.66 7.11
C PHE A 101 5.78 13.54 6.02
N GLN A 102 6.72 14.42 6.35
CA GLN A 102 7.44 15.21 5.35
C GLN A 102 8.22 14.29 4.38
N VAL A 103 8.89 13.25 4.88
CA VAL A 103 9.59 12.26 4.05
C VAL A 103 8.61 11.45 3.19
N MET A 104 7.43 11.11 3.71
CA MET A 104 6.38 10.44 2.94
C MET A 104 5.90 11.30 1.78
N ASP A 105 5.59 12.57 2.05
CA ASP A 105 5.12 13.54 1.07
C ASP A 105 6.16 13.75 -0.04
N LYS A 106 7.43 14.04 0.33
CA LYS A 106 8.55 14.15 -0.62
C LYS A 106 8.90 12.86 -1.38
N SER A 107 8.42 11.72 -0.89
CA SER A 107 8.54 10.43 -1.57
C SER A 107 7.33 10.08 -2.44
N ASN A 108 6.39 11.02 -2.62
CA ASN A 108 5.13 10.85 -3.34
C ASN A 108 4.19 9.79 -2.73
N PHE A 109 4.25 9.56 -1.41
CA PHE A 109 3.27 8.74 -0.70
C PHE A 109 2.05 9.55 -0.31
N ARG A 110 0.86 8.96 -0.44
CA ARG A 110 -0.41 9.55 0.01
C ARG A 110 -1.04 8.72 1.11
N ILE A 111 -1.74 9.37 2.02
CA ILE A 111 -2.58 8.68 3.01
C ILE A 111 -3.80 8.11 2.30
N THR A 112 -4.16 6.86 2.58
CA THR A 112 -5.37 6.24 2.03
C THR A 112 -6.63 6.94 2.52
N THR A 113 -7.57 7.22 1.61
CA THR A 113 -8.85 7.84 1.95
C THR A 113 -9.93 6.80 2.28
N ASP A 114 -11.04 7.22 2.91
CA ASP A 114 -12.17 6.34 3.16
C ASP A 114 -12.74 5.72 1.88
N ASP A 115 -12.80 6.47 0.78
CA ASP A 115 -13.29 5.98 -0.51
C ASP A 115 -12.38 4.88 -1.08
N GLU A 116 -11.05 5.06 -1.02
CA GLU A 116 -10.09 4.04 -1.45
C GLU A 116 -10.20 2.76 -0.60
N ILE A 117 -10.36 2.91 0.72
CA ILE A 117 -10.53 1.80 1.65
C ILE A 117 -11.86 1.08 1.41
N GLU A 118 -12.96 1.79 1.15
CA GLU A 118 -14.23 1.18 0.81
C GLU A 118 -14.15 0.40 -0.51
N VAL A 119 -13.50 0.97 -1.52
CA VAL A 119 -13.27 0.30 -2.82
C VAL A 119 -12.39 -0.94 -2.66
N ALA A 120 -11.38 -0.89 -1.79
CA ALA A 120 -10.55 -2.03 -1.41
C ALA A 120 -11.36 -3.12 -0.69
N LEU A 121 -12.11 -2.77 0.36
CA LEU A 121 -12.87 -3.72 1.18
C LEU A 121 -14.16 -4.24 0.51
N SER A 122 -14.61 -3.63 -0.59
CA SER A 122 -15.84 -3.98 -1.30
C SER A 122 -15.84 -5.39 -1.90
N ALA A 123 -14.68 -6.03 -2.03
CA ALA A 123 -14.55 -7.32 -2.71
C ALA A 123 -13.40 -8.18 -2.16
N GLN A 124 -13.48 -9.49 -2.41
CA GLN A 124 -12.46 -10.47 -2.03
C GLN A 124 -11.64 -10.89 -3.26
N TYR A 125 -10.31 -10.99 -3.13
CA TYR A 125 -9.42 -11.37 -4.24
C TYR A 125 -8.85 -12.78 -4.11
N ARG A 126 -7.75 -12.95 -3.36
CA ARG A 126 -7.10 -14.27 -3.19
C ARG A 126 -7.28 -14.82 -1.80
N LEU A 127 -7.18 -13.95 -0.81
CA LEU A 127 -7.30 -14.29 0.60
C LEU A 127 -8.72 -13.93 1.00
N ASN A 128 -9.67 -14.87 0.87
CA ASN A 128 -11.03 -14.67 1.40
C ASN A 128 -11.00 -14.77 2.94
N LEU A 129 -10.24 -13.92 3.61
CA LEU A 129 -10.10 -13.91 5.05
C LEU A 129 -11.04 -12.81 5.59
N PRO A 130 -11.80 -13.07 6.66
CA PRO A 130 -12.49 -12.01 7.38
C PRO A 130 -11.51 -11.40 8.37
N ILE A 131 -10.54 -10.61 7.90
CA ILE A 131 -9.59 -9.96 8.80
C ILE A 131 -10.24 -8.71 9.38
N VAL A 132 -10.31 -8.68 10.71
CA VAL A 132 -10.75 -7.50 11.46
C VAL A 132 -9.61 -7.11 12.39
N VAL A 133 -9.25 -5.83 12.37
CA VAL A 133 -8.27 -5.26 13.29
C VAL A 133 -8.82 -5.34 14.71
N ASP A 134 -8.00 -5.85 15.64
CA ASP A 134 -8.29 -5.76 17.07
C ASP A 134 -7.92 -4.36 17.57
N GLU A 135 -8.89 -3.46 17.50
CA GLU A 135 -8.73 -2.06 17.92
C GLU A 135 -8.33 -1.92 19.40
N SER A 136 -8.55 -2.94 20.24
CA SER A 136 -8.17 -2.91 21.65
C SER A 136 -6.66 -3.00 21.87
N MET A 137 -5.91 -3.51 20.87
CA MET A 137 -4.47 -3.65 20.92
C MET A 137 -3.71 -2.43 20.38
N LEU A 138 -4.42 -1.38 19.94
CA LEU A 138 -3.83 -0.21 19.32
C LEU A 138 -3.96 1.02 20.21
N ASP A 139 -2.88 1.81 20.26
CA ASP A 139 -2.91 3.12 20.90
C ASP A 139 -3.69 4.11 20.03
N LYS A 140 -4.42 5.02 20.69
CA LYS A 140 -5.12 6.12 20.03
C LYS A 140 -4.47 7.48 20.28
N ARG A 141 -3.59 7.59 21.28
CA ARG A 141 -3.04 8.86 21.73
C ARG A 141 -2.09 9.45 20.70
N LEU A 142 -1.16 8.64 20.17
CA LEU A 142 -0.08 9.10 19.29
C LEU A 142 -0.60 9.92 18.09
N LEU A 143 -1.43 9.30 17.26
CA LEU A 143 -1.89 9.90 16.00
C LEU A 143 -2.96 10.97 16.22
N THR A 144 -3.84 10.78 17.21
CA THR A 144 -4.80 11.82 17.61
C THR A 144 -4.07 13.10 18.04
N THR A 145 -3.00 12.98 18.83
CA THR A 145 -2.21 14.14 19.28
C THR A 145 -1.52 14.81 18.10
N TYR A 146 -0.96 14.04 17.18
CA TYR A 146 -0.34 14.56 15.96
C TYR A 146 -1.32 15.34 15.09
N PHE A 147 -2.46 14.74 14.71
CA PHE A 147 -3.43 15.40 13.82
C PHE A 147 -4.17 16.57 14.47
N THR A 148 -4.26 16.62 15.80
CA THR A 148 -4.76 17.80 16.50
C THR A 148 -3.81 18.99 16.34
N LYS A 149 -2.50 18.76 16.31
CA LYS A 149 -1.47 19.80 16.10
C LYS A 149 -1.22 20.09 14.61
N HIS A 150 -1.43 19.09 13.76
CA HIS A 150 -1.23 19.15 12.30
C HIS A 150 -2.49 18.67 11.58
N PRO A 151 -3.52 19.53 11.44
CA PRO A 151 -4.74 19.18 10.73
C PRO A 151 -4.43 18.72 9.30
N HIS A 152 -5.10 17.65 8.88
CA HIS A 152 -4.96 17.08 7.54
C HIS A 152 -6.35 16.74 7.00
N ASP A 153 -6.59 17.04 5.73
CA ASP A 153 -7.87 16.78 5.09
C ASP A 153 -8.02 15.30 4.69
N ASN A 154 -9.26 14.84 4.53
CA ASN A 154 -9.59 13.50 4.01
C ASN A 154 -8.93 12.31 4.75
N LEU A 155 -8.71 12.45 6.06
CA LEU A 155 -8.20 11.35 6.88
C LEU A 155 -9.21 10.20 6.98
N PRO A 156 -8.74 8.94 6.93
CA PRO A 156 -9.62 7.79 7.06
C PRO A 156 -10.18 7.67 8.48
N TYR A 157 -11.35 7.03 8.62
CA TYR A 157 -12.06 6.90 9.91
C TYR A 157 -11.26 6.23 11.04
N PHE A 158 -10.17 5.54 10.71
CA PHE A 158 -9.28 4.82 11.63
C PHE A 158 -7.93 5.51 11.87
N ALA A 159 -7.72 6.72 11.33
CA ALA A 159 -6.47 7.48 11.42
C ALA A 159 -6.03 7.76 12.87
N ASP A 160 -6.94 7.71 13.84
CA ASP A 160 -6.65 7.79 15.27
C ASP A 160 -5.80 6.62 15.79
N LYS A 161 -5.84 5.46 15.12
CA LYS A 161 -5.19 4.19 15.56
C LYS A 161 -3.97 3.82 14.73
N TYR A 162 -4.10 3.92 13.42
CA TYR A 162 -3.04 3.60 12.46
C TYR A 162 -3.25 4.36 11.15
N ILE A 163 -2.19 4.56 10.40
CA ILE A 163 -2.24 5.20 9.08
C ILE A 163 -1.64 4.25 8.06
N ILE A 164 -2.22 4.26 6.87
CA ILE A 164 -1.72 3.56 5.69
C ILE A 164 -1.33 4.63 4.68
N PHE A 165 -0.04 4.66 4.34
CA PHE A 165 0.49 5.39 3.21
C PHE A 165 0.55 4.44 2.02
N ARG A 166 0.13 4.90 0.84
CA ARG A 166 0.20 4.16 -0.42
C ARG A 166 0.96 4.96 -1.47
N ARG A 167 1.62 4.25 -2.37
CA ARG A 167 2.27 4.79 -3.58
C ARG A 167 2.41 3.69 -4.62
N GLY A 168 2.30 4.07 -5.88
CA GLY A 168 2.37 3.19 -7.04
C GLY A 168 1.07 2.44 -7.24
N ILE A 169 0.59 2.41 -8.49
CA ILE A 169 -0.52 1.57 -8.91
C ILE A 169 -0.02 0.57 -9.95
N GLY A 170 -0.05 -0.69 -9.56
CA GLY A 170 0.26 -1.82 -10.41
C GLY A 170 -0.97 -2.65 -10.75
N ILE A 171 -0.76 -3.71 -11.55
CA ILE A 171 -1.80 -4.68 -11.89
C ILE A 171 -1.28 -6.08 -11.57
N ASP A 172 -1.95 -6.79 -10.67
CA ASP A 172 -1.68 -8.21 -10.42
C ASP A 172 -2.56 -9.06 -11.33
N HIS A 173 -1.90 -9.90 -12.14
CA HIS A 173 -2.56 -10.91 -12.94
C HIS A 173 -2.24 -12.29 -12.39
N THR A 174 -3.28 -13.06 -12.09
CA THR A 174 -3.12 -14.44 -11.63
C THR A 174 -3.87 -15.39 -12.52
N THR A 175 -3.17 -16.35 -13.12
CA THR A 175 -3.81 -17.41 -13.90
C THR A 175 -3.70 -18.74 -13.16
N GLY A 176 -4.84 -19.38 -12.92
CA GLY A 176 -4.88 -20.63 -12.17
C GLY A 176 -6.24 -21.32 -12.25
N TYR A 177 -6.35 -22.51 -11.67
CA TYR A 177 -7.61 -23.26 -11.65
C TYR A 177 -8.61 -22.70 -10.62
N PHE A 178 -8.13 -22.12 -9.52
CA PHE A 178 -8.94 -21.51 -8.43
C PHE A 178 -10.12 -22.37 -7.98
N PHE A 179 -9.97 -23.71 -7.96
CA PHE A 179 -11.06 -24.65 -7.72
C PHE A 179 -11.79 -24.38 -6.40
N LYS A 180 -11.02 -24.21 -5.30
CA LYS A 180 -11.56 -23.91 -3.98
C LYS A 180 -12.40 -22.62 -3.98
N SER A 181 -11.89 -21.54 -4.60
CA SER A 181 -12.59 -20.25 -4.68
C SER A 181 -13.85 -20.31 -5.53
N LYS A 182 -13.81 -21.04 -6.67
CA LYS A 182 -14.98 -21.26 -7.53
C LYS A 182 -16.10 -22.02 -6.80
N VAL A 183 -15.76 -23.12 -6.13
CA VAL A 183 -16.71 -23.92 -5.33
C VAL A 183 -17.29 -23.10 -4.20
N ASN A 184 -16.45 -22.35 -3.46
CA ASN A 184 -16.90 -21.48 -2.38
C ASN A 184 -17.88 -20.40 -2.89
N THR A 185 -17.60 -19.78 -4.04
CA THR A 185 -18.48 -18.78 -4.68
C THR A 185 -19.86 -19.36 -5.00
N ILE A 186 -19.92 -20.59 -5.52
CA ILE A 186 -21.19 -21.28 -5.83
C ILE A 186 -21.99 -21.53 -4.54
N ILE A 187 -21.32 -22.04 -3.50
CA ILE A 187 -21.95 -22.32 -2.20
C ILE A 187 -22.46 -21.04 -1.54
N VAL A 188 -21.67 -19.96 -1.54
CA VAL A 188 -22.10 -18.67 -0.99
C VAL A 188 -23.30 -18.10 -1.76
N ARG A 189 -23.35 -18.23 -3.09
CA ARG A 189 -24.52 -17.84 -3.90
C ARG A 189 -25.75 -18.68 -3.55
N ALA A 190 -25.59 -20.00 -3.42
CA ALA A 190 -26.66 -20.92 -3.02
C ALA A 190 -27.17 -20.63 -1.60
N TRP A 191 -26.26 -20.39 -0.66
CA TRP A 191 -26.56 -20.03 0.73
C TRP A 191 -27.27 -18.68 0.83
N ARG A 192 -26.83 -17.66 0.08
CA ARG A 192 -27.53 -16.36 -0.02
C ARG A 192 -28.94 -16.52 -0.60
N CYS A 193 -29.11 -17.42 -1.57
CA CYS A 193 -30.43 -17.76 -2.11
C CYS A 193 -31.31 -18.43 -1.05
N PHE A 194 -30.77 -19.44 -0.36
CA PHE A 194 -31.45 -20.14 0.72
C PHE A 194 -31.89 -19.20 1.85
N LEU A 195 -31.01 -18.30 2.30
CA LEU A 195 -31.34 -17.29 3.32
C LEU A 195 -32.34 -16.24 2.83
N LYS A 196 -32.34 -15.91 1.53
CA LYS A 196 -33.36 -15.03 0.91
C LYS A 196 -34.74 -15.69 0.92
N VAL A 197 -34.80 -16.98 0.60
CA VAL A 197 -36.06 -17.75 0.52
C VAL A 197 -36.62 -18.03 1.91
N THR A 198 -35.78 -18.33 2.89
CA THR A 198 -36.21 -18.69 4.26
C THR A 198 -36.44 -17.48 5.19
N GLY A 199 -36.25 -16.24 4.72
CA GLY A 199 -36.52 -15.02 5.50
C GLY A 199 -35.56 -14.73 6.67
N LEU A 200 -34.60 -15.63 6.96
CA LEU A 200 -33.64 -15.55 8.07
C LEU A 200 -32.53 -14.48 7.93
N LYS A 201 -32.64 -13.57 6.95
CA LYS A 201 -31.66 -12.48 6.73
C LYS A 201 -31.38 -11.65 7.98
N ARG A 202 -32.38 -11.42 8.84
CA ARG A 202 -32.27 -10.56 10.03
C ARG A 202 -31.40 -11.15 11.15
N VAL A 203 -31.20 -12.47 11.18
CA VAL A 203 -30.57 -13.14 12.34
C VAL A 203 -29.06 -13.35 12.17
N PHE A 204 -28.58 -13.59 10.94
CA PHE A 204 -27.18 -13.95 10.69
C PHE A 204 -26.33 -12.88 10.02
N PHE A 205 -26.93 -11.93 9.28
CA PHE A 205 -26.20 -10.76 8.80
C PHE A 205 -26.34 -9.63 9.81
N ARG A 206 -25.49 -9.66 10.84
CA ARG A 206 -25.20 -8.45 11.63
C ARG A 206 -24.76 -7.40 10.61
N LYS A 207 -25.46 -6.26 10.54
CA LYS A 207 -25.03 -5.11 9.76
C LYS A 207 -23.53 -4.91 10.00
N SER A 208 -22.71 -5.10 8.96
CA SER A 208 -21.41 -4.43 8.93
C SER A 208 -21.67 -2.94 9.18
N ARG A 209 -20.71 -2.29 9.86
CA ARG A 209 -20.69 -0.91 10.35
C ARG A 209 -21.53 0.08 9.51
N PRO A 210 -22.06 1.17 10.13
CA PRO A 210 -22.82 2.17 9.40
C PRO A 210 -22.04 2.59 8.16
N GLN A 211 -22.63 2.26 7.01
CA GLN A 211 -22.21 2.75 5.72
C GLN A 211 -22.18 4.27 5.84
N PHE A 212 -21.01 4.88 5.76
CA PHE A 212 -20.92 6.33 5.64
C PHE A 212 -21.59 6.64 4.30
N LYS A 213 -22.83 7.12 4.36
CA LYS A 213 -23.51 7.63 3.18
C LYS A 213 -22.88 8.97 2.88
N ASN A 214 -21.90 8.99 1.97
CA ASN A 214 -21.80 10.13 1.09
C ASN A 214 -22.98 10.03 0.12
N ASP A 215 -24.01 10.83 0.37
CA ASP A 215 -25.10 11.07 -0.57
C ASP A 215 -24.52 11.81 -1.79
N LYS A 216 -23.95 11.05 -2.72
CA LYS A 216 -23.66 11.43 -4.12
C LYS A 216 -23.27 10.16 -4.90
N LYS A 217 -24.25 9.28 -5.11
CA LYS A 217 -24.18 8.29 -6.21
C LYS A 217 -24.99 8.85 -7.36
N GLU A 218 -24.42 9.82 -8.07
CA GLU A 218 -24.78 10.00 -9.47
C GLU A 218 -24.05 8.90 -10.25
N SER A 219 -24.85 8.05 -10.89
CA SER A 219 -24.36 7.26 -12.00
C SER A 219 -23.89 8.22 -13.07
N ILE A 220 -22.58 8.39 -13.21
CA ILE A 220 -21.99 9.15 -14.30
C ILE A 220 -22.32 8.39 -15.60
N GLU A 221 -23.37 8.84 -16.27
CA GLU A 221 -23.53 8.63 -17.71
C GLU A 221 -22.43 9.44 -18.38
N ILE A 222 -21.61 8.75 -19.18
CA ILE A 222 -20.46 9.34 -19.86
C ILE A 222 -21.01 10.29 -20.94
N SER A 223 -21.05 11.59 -20.64
CA SER A 223 -21.00 12.66 -21.63
C SER A 223 -19.55 12.83 -22.06
N THR A 224 -19.31 12.64 -23.35
CA THR A 224 -18.04 12.89 -24.04
C THR A 224 -17.83 14.39 -24.08
N GLU A 225 -16.94 14.94 -23.25
CA GLU A 225 -16.24 16.23 -23.45
C GLU A 225 -15.42 16.59 -22.19
N ALA A 226 -14.20 16.04 -22.11
CA ALA A 226 -13.00 16.58 -21.47
C ALA A 226 -12.00 15.40 -21.37
N GLU A 227 -11.03 15.35 -22.28
CA GLU A 227 -9.94 14.37 -22.24
C GLU A 227 -9.00 14.69 -21.07
N GLN A 228 -9.35 14.23 -19.87
CA GLN A 228 -8.40 14.03 -18.79
C GLN A 228 -8.14 12.52 -18.72
N ASP A 229 -6.90 12.15 -19.04
CA ASP A 229 -6.42 10.79 -19.34
C ASP A 229 -6.36 9.94 -18.04
N ASP A 230 -7.52 9.65 -17.44
CA ASP A 230 -7.64 8.88 -16.21
C ASP A 230 -7.30 7.39 -16.41
N LEU A 231 -6.60 6.79 -15.44
CA LEU A 231 -6.23 5.37 -15.49
C LEU A 231 -7.44 4.49 -15.16
N TYR A 232 -8.03 3.86 -16.17
CA TYR A 232 -9.13 2.92 -16.01
C TYR A 232 -8.61 1.47 -15.96
N VAL A 233 -8.75 0.80 -14.81
CA VAL A 233 -8.34 -0.60 -14.66
C VAL A 233 -9.57 -1.51 -14.52
N GLU A 234 -9.69 -2.51 -15.40
CA GLU A 234 -10.73 -3.53 -15.31
C GLU A 234 -10.39 -4.57 -14.23
N ARG A 235 -11.30 -4.75 -13.26
CA ARG A 235 -11.23 -5.79 -12.25
C ARG A 235 -11.90 -7.07 -12.77
N ILE A 236 -11.11 -8.14 -12.91
CA ILE A 236 -11.60 -9.44 -13.37
C ILE A 236 -11.60 -10.41 -12.20
N ARG A 237 -12.79 -10.74 -11.67
CA ARG A 237 -12.93 -11.48 -10.41
C ARG A 237 -13.73 -12.77 -10.55
N VAL A 238 -13.39 -13.80 -9.77
CA VAL A 238 -14.13 -15.09 -9.77
C VAL A 238 -15.58 -14.88 -9.35
N GLU A 239 -15.83 -13.98 -8.40
CA GLU A 239 -17.15 -13.73 -7.82
C GLU A 239 -18.14 -13.11 -8.80
N ASN A 240 -17.66 -12.39 -9.81
CA ASN A 240 -18.48 -11.74 -10.83
C ASN A 240 -18.55 -12.57 -12.13
N MET A 241 -17.78 -13.66 -12.22
CA MET A 241 -17.82 -14.56 -13.38
C MET A 241 -19.09 -15.43 -13.39
N LYS A 242 -19.63 -15.62 -14.61
CA LYS A 242 -20.60 -16.67 -14.91
C LYS A 242 -19.89 -18.02 -14.90
N LEU A 243 -19.86 -18.65 -13.72
CA LEU A 243 -19.41 -20.02 -13.50
C LEU A 243 -20.53 -20.98 -13.95
N SER A 244 -20.43 -21.52 -15.17
CA SER A 244 -21.25 -22.69 -15.54
C SER A 244 -20.71 -23.91 -14.79
N ILE A 245 -21.61 -24.68 -14.17
CA ILE A 245 -21.37 -25.55 -13.01
C ILE A 245 -20.29 -26.63 -13.23
N PHE A 246 -20.07 -27.11 -14.47
CA PHE A 246 -19.11 -28.19 -14.72
C PHE A 246 -17.94 -27.82 -15.66
N SER A 247 -18.16 -27.13 -16.78
CA SER A 247 -17.10 -26.88 -17.77
C SER A 247 -16.07 -25.81 -17.37
N LYS A 248 -16.49 -24.76 -16.66
CA LYS A 248 -15.60 -23.65 -16.24
C LYS A 248 -14.94 -23.87 -14.88
N LEU A 249 -15.35 -24.89 -14.13
CA LEU A 249 -14.78 -25.18 -12.82
C LEU A 249 -13.37 -25.77 -12.94
N LEU A 250 -13.17 -26.61 -13.96
CA LEU A 250 -11.91 -27.27 -14.30
C LEU A 250 -11.00 -26.46 -15.22
N SER A 251 -11.45 -25.33 -15.77
CA SER A 251 -10.63 -24.49 -16.65
C SER A 251 -9.73 -23.52 -15.87
N LYS A 252 -8.56 -23.19 -16.42
CA LYS A 252 -7.78 -22.05 -15.92
C LYS A 252 -8.58 -20.76 -16.16
N ILE A 253 -8.55 -19.84 -15.20
CA ILE A 253 -9.09 -18.49 -15.32
C ILE A 253 -8.01 -17.49 -14.92
N THR A 254 -8.03 -16.33 -15.56
CA THR A 254 -7.19 -15.19 -15.18
C THR A 254 -8.02 -14.23 -14.35
N ILE A 255 -7.52 -13.92 -13.16
CA ILE A 255 -8.07 -12.93 -12.24
C ILE A 255 -7.14 -11.72 -12.31
N GLN A 256 -7.72 -10.52 -12.26
CA GLN A 256 -6.99 -9.26 -12.33
C GLN A 256 -7.50 -8.32 -11.24
N GLU A 257 -6.58 -7.74 -10.48
CA GLU A 257 -6.88 -6.73 -9.47
C GLU A 257 -5.77 -5.66 -9.47
N PRO A 258 -6.11 -4.37 -9.35
CA PRO A 258 -5.13 -3.34 -9.12
C PRO A 258 -4.39 -3.56 -7.79
N THR A 259 -3.11 -3.24 -7.77
CA THR A 259 -2.25 -3.33 -6.59
C THR A 259 -1.74 -1.96 -6.20
N PHE A 260 -1.52 -1.75 -4.90
CA PHE A 260 -0.61 -0.72 -4.44
C PHE A 260 0.82 -1.28 -4.50
N ASP A 261 1.71 -0.62 -5.24
CA ASP A 261 3.09 -1.12 -5.41
C ASP A 261 3.92 -0.99 -4.14
N ARG A 262 3.59 0.02 -3.32
CA ARG A 262 4.24 0.34 -2.06
C ARG A 262 3.18 0.76 -1.04
N ILE A 263 3.22 0.14 0.13
CA ILE A 263 2.37 0.50 1.27
C ILE A 263 3.24 0.64 2.51
N ILE A 264 3.05 1.70 3.28
CA ILE A 264 3.66 1.84 4.59
C ILE A 264 2.58 2.00 5.65
N VAL A 265 2.63 1.16 6.67
CA VAL A 265 1.69 1.20 7.80
C VAL A 265 2.42 1.71 9.04
N VAL A 266 1.87 2.76 9.64
CA VAL A 266 2.39 3.37 10.87
C VAL A 266 1.37 3.21 11.98
N TYR A 267 1.79 2.62 13.11
CA TYR A 267 0.92 2.41 14.26
C TYR A 267 1.69 2.25 15.57
N ARG A 268 1.00 2.38 16.70
CA ARG A 268 1.51 2.07 18.03
C ARG A 268 0.62 1.04 18.71
N ARG A 269 1.23 0.12 19.45
CA ARG A 269 0.49 -0.85 20.28
C ARG A 269 0.01 -0.19 21.56
N ALA A 270 -1.16 -0.58 22.04
CA ALA A 270 -1.66 -0.18 23.34
C ALA A 270 -0.72 -0.65 24.45
N ASN A 271 -0.49 0.20 25.45
CA ASN A 271 0.34 -0.16 26.60
C ASN A 271 -0.32 -1.31 27.39
N THR A 272 0.46 -2.35 27.69
CA THR A 272 0.05 -3.34 28.69
C THR A 272 0.41 -2.80 30.07
N LYS A 273 -0.36 -3.17 31.10
CA LYS A 273 -0.24 -2.66 32.49
C LYS A 273 1.16 -2.77 33.13
N LYS A 274 2.12 -3.45 32.49
CA LYS A 274 3.46 -3.72 33.02
C LYS A 274 4.59 -2.94 32.32
N GLU A 275 4.38 -2.33 31.16
CA GLU A 275 5.46 -1.64 30.43
C GLU A 275 4.89 -0.44 29.63
N ASN A 276 5.44 0.77 29.85
CA ASN A 276 5.14 1.95 29.05
C ASN A 276 5.90 1.90 27.71
N LYS A 277 5.43 1.05 26.80
CA LYS A 277 6.05 0.89 25.47
C LYS A 277 5.61 2.01 24.54
N ARG A 278 6.47 3.02 24.40
CA ARG A 278 6.32 4.13 23.44
C ARG A 278 6.68 3.75 21.98
N GLY A 279 6.82 2.47 21.70
CA GLY A 279 7.28 1.94 20.41
C GLY A 279 6.34 2.27 19.25
N ILE A 280 6.90 2.80 18.16
CA ILE A 280 6.19 3.12 16.92
C ILE A 280 6.59 2.09 15.85
N TYR A 281 5.62 1.36 15.34
CA TYR A 281 5.81 0.40 14.27
C TYR A 281 5.65 1.11 12.93
N VAL A 282 6.67 0.97 12.08
CA VAL A 282 6.63 1.39 10.67
C VAL A 282 6.87 0.13 9.84
N LYS A 283 5.95 -0.27 8.98
CA LYS A 283 6.07 -1.50 8.18
C LYS A 283 5.90 -1.20 6.70
N HIS A 284 6.83 -1.67 5.89
CA HIS A 284 6.83 -1.45 4.45
C HIS A 284 6.45 -2.72 3.69
N PHE A 285 5.49 -2.61 2.78
CA PHE A 285 5.01 -3.69 1.93
C PHE A 285 5.08 -3.32 0.46
N LYS A 286 5.12 -4.34 -0.40
CA LYS A 286 5.07 -4.20 -1.86
C LYS A 286 3.96 -4.99 -2.51
N ASN A 287 3.46 -4.48 -3.64
CA ASN A 287 2.57 -5.18 -4.56
C ASN A 287 1.38 -5.83 -3.84
N ILE A 288 0.68 -5.05 -3.03
CA ILE A 288 -0.50 -5.49 -2.26
C ILE A 288 -1.74 -5.29 -3.12
N PRO A 289 -2.49 -6.35 -3.47
CA PRO A 289 -3.77 -6.19 -4.15
C PRO A 289 -4.71 -5.34 -3.31
N MET A 290 -5.40 -4.39 -3.93
CA MET A 290 -6.32 -3.48 -3.22
C MET A 290 -7.36 -4.28 -2.40
N ALA A 291 -7.92 -5.34 -2.99
CA ALA A 291 -8.87 -6.22 -2.32
C ALA A 291 -8.28 -7.12 -1.21
N ASP A 292 -6.96 -7.24 -1.12
CA ASP A 292 -6.27 -7.96 -0.04
C ASP A 292 -5.52 -6.98 0.91
N LEU A 293 -5.97 -5.72 1.02
CA LEU A 293 -5.39 -4.71 1.92
C LEU A 293 -5.34 -5.18 3.39
N GLU A 294 -6.22 -6.10 3.75
CA GLU A 294 -6.20 -6.78 5.04
C GLU A 294 -4.86 -7.45 5.42
N ILE A 295 -4.00 -7.76 4.44
CA ILE A 295 -2.66 -8.28 4.69
C ILE A 295 -1.79 -7.26 5.46
N VAL A 296 -1.95 -5.96 5.21
CA VAL A 296 -1.09 -4.94 5.84
C VAL A 296 -1.63 -4.45 7.18
N LEU A 297 -2.89 -4.75 7.49
CA LEU A 297 -3.54 -4.26 8.69
C LEU A 297 -2.85 -4.77 9.98
N PRO A 298 -2.69 -3.90 10.99
CA PRO A 298 -2.06 -4.26 12.25
C PRO A 298 -2.98 -5.12 13.13
N GLU A 299 -2.39 -5.83 14.09
CA GLU A 299 -3.07 -6.57 15.18
C GLU A 299 -4.37 -7.29 14.75
N LYS A 300 -4.23 -8.30 13.90
CA LYS A 300 -5.36 -9.01 13.28
C LYS A 300 -6.03 -9.95 14.29
N ARG A 301 -7.36 -9.88 14.39
CA ARG A 301 -8.15 -10.83 15.18
C ARG A 301 -8.22 -12.19 14.48
N ASN A 302 -8.21 -13.27 15.26
CA ASN A 302 -8.41 -14.61 14.72
C ASN A 302 -9.77 -14.71 13.99
N PRO A 303 -9.79 -15.27 12.76
CA PRO A 303 -11.02 -15.37 11.99
C PRO A 303 -12.02 -16.32 12.64
N GLY A 304 -13.32 -16.01 12.45
CA GLY A 304 -14.40 -16.93 12.77
C GLY A 304 -14.49 -18.10 11.77
N LEU A 305 -15.43 -19.02 12.02
CA LEU A 305 -15.73 -20.12 11.09
C LEU A 305 -16.15 -19.59 9.71
N THR A 306 -15.60 -20.16 8.64
CA THR A 306 -16.04 -19.79 7.28
C THR A 306 -17.44 -20.32 6.99
N PRO A 307 -18.19 -19.74 6.02
CA PRO A 307 -19.51 -20.26 5.63
C PRO A 307 -19.49 -21.74 5.22
N MET A 308 -18.39 -22.21 4.62
CA MET A 308 -18.19 -23.62 4.28
C MET A 308 -18.15 -24.51 5.53
N ASP A 309 -17.48 -24.06 6.59
CA ASP A 309 -17.38 -24.81 7.83
C ASP A 309 -18.77 -24.91 8.52
N TRP A 310 -19.58 -23.85 8.43
CA TRP A 310 -20.98 -23.87 8.86
C TRP A 310 -21.83 -24.87 8.05
N VAL A 311 -21.67 -24.91 6.72
CA VAL A 311 -22.39 -25.89 5.88
C VAL A 311 -21.99 -27.32 6.23
N LYS A 312 -20.68 -27.59 6.38
CA LYS A 312 -20.18 -28.92 6.77
C LYS A 312 -20.70 -29.33 8.14
N PHE A 313 -20.75 -28.40 9.09
CA PHE A 313 -21.31 -28.61 10.42
C PHE A 313 -22.81 -28.90 10.37
N LEU A 314 -23.56 -28.17 9.55
CA LEU A 314 -25.00 -28.34 9.44
C LEU A 314 -25.36 -29.68 8.77
N VAL A 315 -24.66 -30.04 7.68
CA VAL A 315 -24.86 -31.32 6.99
C VAL A 315 -24.57 -32.49 7.92
N SER A 316 -23.49 -32.42 8.69
CA SER A 316 -23.15 -33.50 9.62
C SER A 316 -24.04 -33.58 10.85
N ALA A 317 -24.48 -32.43 11.38
CA ALA A 317 -25.48 -32.40 12.44
C ALA A 317 -26.81 -33.02 11.97
N VAL A 318 -27.25 -32.72 10.75
CA VAL A 318 -28.46 -33.31 10.15
C VAL A 318 -28.29 -34.82 9.96
N ILE A 319 -27.16 -35.28 9.38
CA ILE A 319 -26.89 -36.72 9.22
C ILE A 319 -26.87 -37.42 10.59
N GLY A 320 -26.22 -36.83 11.59
CA GLY A 320 -26.18 -37.35 12.96
C GLY A 320 -27.57 -37.47 13.57
N LEU A 321 -28.40 -36.41 13.44
CA LEU A 321 -29.76 -36.38 13.97
C LEU A 321 -30.67 -37.41 13.27
N VAL A 322 -30.59 -37.52 11.94
CA VAL A 322 -31.36 -38.52 11.17
C VAL A 322 -30.98 -39.95 11.59
N THR A 323 -29.70 -40.19 11.84
CA THR A 323 -29.19 -41.50 12.30
C THR A 323 -29.74 -41.84 13.69
N VAL A 324 -29.74 -40.88 14.63
CA VAL A 324 -30.31 -41.05 15.97
C VAL A 324 -31.81 -41.34 15.90
N ILE A 325 -32.58 -40.53 15.16
CA ILE A 325 -34.04 -40.70 15.04
C ILE A 325 -34.41 -42.04 14.40
N SER A 326 -33.69 -42.44 13.35
CA SER A 326 -33.91 -43.74 12.69
C SER A 326 -33.62 -44.92 13.62
N SER A 327 -32.62 -44.79 14.50
CA SER A 327 -32.30 -45.82 15.49
C SER A 327 -33.33 -45.93 16.62
N LEU A 328 -33.95 -44.81 17.04
CA LEU A 328 -35.00 -44.78 18.06
C LEU A 328 -36.34 -45.31 17.55
N SER A 329 -36.54 -45.35 16.23
CA SER A 329 -37.75 -45.88 15.59
C SER A 329 -37.71 -47.41 15.41
N MET A 330 -36.62 -48.07 15.82
CA MET A 330 -36.46 -49.52 15.75
C MET A 330 -37.14 -50.18 16.99
N PRO A 331 -37.96 -51.24 16.81
CA PRO A 331 -38.78 -51.83 17.87
C PRO A 331 -38.00 -52.56 18.98
N LYS A 332 -36.68 -52.70 18.87
CA LYS A 332 -35.78 -53.19 19.94
C LYS A 332 -34.62 -52.22 20.07
N ALA A 333 -34.70 -51.29 21.02
CA ALA A 333 -33.60 -50.39 21.31
C ALA A 333 -32.44 -51.17 21.97
N ASP A 334 -31.41 -51.51 21.19
CA ASP A 334 -30.19 -52.12 21.70
C ASP A 334 -29.29 -51.01 22.29
N ILE A 335 -29.02 -51.08 23.60
CA ILE A 335 -28.17 -50.13 24.33
C ILE A 335 -26.78 -50.01 23.67
N ARG A 336 -26.29 -51.09 23.03
CA ARG A 336 -25.01 -51.07 22.30
C ARG A 336 -25.06 -50.17 21.07
N VAL A 337 -26.20 -50.11 20.38
CA VAL A 337 -26.41 -49.25 19.22
C VAL A 337 -26.48 -47.78 19.65
N ILE A 338 -27.17 -47.49 20.76
CA ILE A 338 -27.21 -46.13 21.33
C ILE A 338 -25.80 -45.67 21.73
N PHE A 339 -25.02 -46.53 22.39
CA PHE A 339 -23.64 -46.22 22.76
C PHE A 339 -22.74 -45.99 21.54
N ALA A 340 -22.88 -46.79 20.49
CA ALA A 340 -22.13 -46.63 19.23
C ALA A 340 -22.47 -45.32 18.50
N ILE A 341 -23.74 -44.90 18.53
CA ILE A 341 -24.16 -43.62 17.95
C ILE A 341 -23.62 -42.45 18.79
N LEU A 342 -23.69 -42.55 20.13
CA LEU A 342 -23.15 -41.52 21.01
C LEU A 342 -21.63 -41.37 20.85
N SER A 343 -20.90 -42.47 20.76
CA SER A 343 -19.45 -42.45 20.51
C SER A 343 -19.12 -41.88 19.13
N ALA A 344 -19.93 -42.17 18.11
CA ALA A 344 -19.78 -41.59 16.77
C ALA A 344 -20.01 -40.08 16.77
N VAL A 345 -21.02 -39.58 17.50
CA VAL A 345 -21.27 -38.14 17.67
C VAL A 345 -20.11 -37.46 18.39
N ILE A 346 -19.64 -38.02 19.51
CA ILE A 346 -18.49 -37.49 20.25
C ILE A 346 -17.24 -37.47 19.37
N GLY A 347 -16.95 -38.58 18.67
CA GLY A 347 -15.83 -38.66 17.73
C GLY A 347 -15.93 -37.64 16.60
N TYR A 348 -17.15 -37.36 16.11
CA TYR A 348 -17.38 -36.35 15.09
C TYR A 348 -17.19 -34.91 15.63
N CYS A 349 -17.63 -34.63 16.85
CA CYS A 349 -17.37 -33.35 17.53
C CYS A 349 -15.87 -33.11 17.69
N VAL A 350 -15.12 -34.13 18.15
CA VAL A 350 -13.66 -34.09 18.28
C VAL A 350 -12.99 -33.86 16.91
N LYS A 351 -13.40 -34.61 15.88
CA LYS A 351 -12.90 -34.43 14.50
C LYS A 351 -13.17 -33.01 13.98
N THR A 352 -14.35 -32.46 14.26
CA THR A 352 -14.74 -31.10 13.85
C THR A 352 -13.88 -30.06 14.55
N TYR A 353 -13.66 -30.21 15.85
CA TYR A 353 -12.77 -29.34 16.62
C TYR A 353 -11.33 -29.36 16.08
N PHE A 354 -10.75 -30.54 15.86
CA PHE A 354 -9.41 -30.65 15.29
C PHE A 354 -9.33 -30.13 13.84
N SER A 355 -10.38 -30.33 13.04
CA SER A 355 -10.47 -29.76 11.70
C SER A 355 -10.50 -28.23 11.74
N PHE A 356 -11.22 -27.64 12.71
CA PHE A 356 -11.24 -26.20 12.91
C PHE A 356 -9.86 -25.68 13.31
N GLN A 357 -9.20 -26.32 14.28
CA GLN A 357 -7.83 -25.96 14.69
C GLN A 357 -6.86 -26.04 13.51
N ARG A 358 -6.91 -27.12 12.71
CA ARG A 358 -6.08 -27.25 11.49
C ARG A 358 -6.35 -26.15 10.47
N ASN A 359 -7.61 -25.77 10.31
CA ASN A 359 -7.98 -24.64 9.44
C ASN A 359 -7.37 -23.34 9.99
N LEU A 360 -7.49 -23.04 11.28
CA LEU A 360 -6.86 -21.88 11.92
C LEU A 360 -5.34 -21.84 11.72
N PHE A 361 -4.63 -22.95 11.92
CA PHE A 361 -3.19 -23.01 11.67
C PHE A 361 -2.85 -22.76 10.19
N THR A 362 -3.63 -23.34 9.27
CA THR A 362 -3.45 -23.10 7.84
C THR A 362 -3.69 -21.63 7.50
N TYR A 363 -4.69 -20.99 8.12
CA TYR A 363 -4.96 -19.56 7.96
C TYR A 363 -3.79 -18.70 8.45
N GLN A 364 -3.30 -18.95 9.65
CA GLN A 364 -2.16 -18.22 10.21
C GLN A 364 -0.92 -18.40 9.34
N SER A 365 -0.65 -19.63 8.88
CA SER A 365 0.48 -19.91 7.97
C SER A 365 0.37 -19.14 6.66
N LEU A 366 -0.82 -19.08 6.03
CA LEU A 366 -1.03 -18.32 4.79
C LEU A 366 -0.83 -16.81 4.98
N ILE A 367 -1.35 -16.25 6.09
CA ILE A 367 -1.14 -14.84 6.41
C ILE A 367 0.34 -14.57 6.64
N THR A 368 1.01 -15.39 7.46
CA THR A 368 2.43 -15.23 7.76
C THR A 368 3.28 -15.31 6.50
N GLN A 369 3.02 -16.30 5.63
CA GLN A 369 3.73 -16.42 4.35
C GLN A 369 3.44 -15.22 3.44
N SER A 370 2.19 -14.80 3.33
CA SER A 370 1.83 -13.65 2.50
C SER A 370 2.44 -12.35 3.02
N VAL A 371 2.52 -12.16 4.34
CA VAL A 371 3.20 -11.01 4.96
C VAL A 371 4.69 -11.10 4.69
N TYR A 372 5.32 -12.27 4.86
CA TYR A 372 6.73 -12.47 4.61
C TYR A 372 7.12 -12.16 3.14
N ASP A 373 6.35 -12.67 2.18
CA ASP A 373 6.63 -12.49 0.75
C ASP A 373 6.44 -11.04 0.29
N LYS A 374 5.54 -10.30 0.96
CA LYS A 374 5.12 -8.94 0.58
C LYS A 374 5.73 -7.84 1.42
N GLN A 375 6.20 -8.13 2.63
CA GLN A 375 6.87 -7.15 3.48
C GLN A 375 8.29 -6.93 2.95
N LEU A 376 8.59 -5.68 2.61
CA LEU A 376 9.92 -5.26 2.19
C LEU A 376 10.84 -5.08 3.39
N ASP A 377 10.38 -4.36 4.40
CA ASP A 377 11.18 -4.00 5.57
C ASP A 377 10.29 -3.59 6.76
N SER A 378 10.89 -3.30 7.91
CA SER A 378 10.25 -2.72 9.08
C SER A 378 11.17 -1.80 9.88
N GLY A 379 10.57 -0.84 10.56
CA GLY A 379 11.24 0.09 11.46
C GLY A 379 12.35 0.86 10.76
N ARG A 380 13.56 0.78 11.31
CA ARG A 380 14.73 1.53 10.83
C ARG A 380 15.05 1.25 9.35
N GLY A 381 14.90 0.01 8.89
CA GLY A 381 15.18 -0.35 7.50
C GLY A 381 14.19 0.29 6.52
N THR A 382 12.90 0.40 6.92
CA THR A 382 11.90 1.16 6.15
C THR A 382 12.27 2.63 6.02
N LEU A 383 12.72 3.26 7.10
CA LEU A 383 13.11 4.67 7.07
C LEU A 383 14.33 4.91 6.17
N LEU A 384 15.34 4.04 6.21
CA LEU A 384 16.50 4.13 5.30
C LEU A 384 16.09 4.02 3.84
N HIS A 385 15.17 3.11 3.54
CA HIS A 385 14.64 2.95 2.19
C HIS A 385 13.87 4.21 1.74
N LEU A 386 13.04 4.79 2.62
CA LEU A 386 12.33 6.03 2.33
C LEU A 386 13.27 7.21 2.06
N CYS A 387 14.33 7.36 2.86
CA CYS A 387 15.32 8.42 2.66
C CYS A 387 15.98 8.32 1.28
N ASP A 388 16.34 7.13 0.83
CA ASP A 388 16.85 6.94 -0.53
C ASP A 388 15.78 7.24 -1.58
N GLU A 389 14.53 6.81 -1.36
CA GLU A 389 13.43 7.06 -2.29
C GLU A 389 13.10 8.54 -2.48
N VAL A 390 13.16 9.37 -1.42
CA VAL A 390 13.07 10.83 -1.54
C VAL A 390 14.12 11.31 -2.52
N ILE A 391 15.40 11.02 -2.26
CA ILE A 391 16.50 11.49 -3.11
C ILE A 391 16.31 11.03 -4.56
N GLN A 392 15.91 9.77 -4.77
CA GLN A 392 15.71 9.26 -6.12
C GLN A 392 14.55 9.95 -6.86
N GLN A 393 13.43 10.29 -6.21
CA GLN A 393 12.33 10.99 -6.89
C GLN A 393 12.70 12.45 -7.17
N GLU A 394 13.22 13.13 -6.16
CA GLU A 394 13.62 14.53 -6.22
C GLU A 394 14.65 14.82 -7.31
N VAL A 395 15.67 13.96 -7.43
CA VAL A 395 16.70 14.09 -8.46
C VAL A 395 16.10 13.88 -9.86
N LYS A 396 15.13 12.97 -10.04
CA LYS A 396 14.50 12.76 -11.35
C LYS A 396 13.69 13.97 -11.76
N GLU A 397 12.89 14.52 -10.86
CA GLU A 397 12.05 15.70 -11.09
C GLU A 397 12.91 16.92 -11.46
N VAL A 398 14.00 17.17 -10.72
CA VAL A 398 14.96 18.25 -10.99
C VAL A 398 15.67 18.07 -12.34
N ILE A 399 16.14 16.86 -12.66
CA ILE A 399 16.82 16.58 -13.94
C ILE A 399 15.89 16.77 -15.12
N LEU A 400 14.66 16.24 -15.06
CA LEU A 400 13.67 16.36 -16.12
C LEU A 400 13.28 17.83 -16.34
N SER A 401 13.01 18.56 -15.27
CA SER A 401 12.67 19.98 -15.32
C SER A 401 13.79 20.81 -15.95
N PHE A 402 15.03 20.61 -15.52
CA PHE A 402 16.18 21.30 -16.09
C PHE A 402 16.37 20.97 -17.58
N PHE A 403 16.25 19.69 -17.94
CA PHE A 403 16.41 19.26 -19.33
C PHE A 403 15.37 19.90 -20.25
N MET A 404 14.12 20.01 -19.81
CA MET A 404 13.08 20.67 -20.60
C MET A 404 13.33 22.17 -20.77
N LEU A 405 13.69 22.88 -19.69
CA LEU A 405 14.07 24.30 -19.76
C LEU A 405 15.28 24.53 -20.69
N MET A 406 16.26 23.64 -20.67
CA MET A 406 17.43 23.71 -21.53
C MET A 406 17.08 23.50 -23.01
N LYS A 407 16.18 22.56 -23.31
CA LYS A 407 15.83 22.21 -24.70
C LYS A 407 14.81 23.15 -25.34
N TRP A 408 13.82 23.60 -24.58
CA TRP A 408 12.66 24.35 -25.09
C TRP A 408 12.70 25.83 -24.65
N GLY A 409 13.62 26.17 -23.76
CA GLY A 409 13.82 27.52 -23.26
C GLY A 409 12.87 27.86 -22.13
N LYS A 410 12.43 29.12 -22.12
CA LYS A 410 11.69 29.71 -21.02
C LYS A 410 10.24 29.20 -20.96
N ALA A 411 9.77 28.84 -19.76
CA ALA A 411 8.46 28.21 -19.56
C ALA A 411 7.76 28.72 -18.28
N THR A 412 6.43 28.72 -18.25
CA THR A 412 5.71 28.80 -16.95
C THR A 412 5.75 27.45 -16.23
N ARG A 413 5.32 27.38 -14.96
CA ARG A 413 5.23 26.10 -14.25
C ARG A 413 4.29 25.13 -14.95
N GLN A 414 3.14 25.61 -15.42
CA GLN A 414 2.15 24.79 -16.12
C GLN A 414 2.70 24.24 -17.43
N ASP A 415 3.40 25.08 -18.21
CA ASP A 415 4.03 24.63 -19.45
C ASP A 415 5.09 23.56 -19.16
N LEU A 416 5.94 23.80 -18.16
CA LEU A 416 7.02 22.89 -17.78
C LEU A 416 6.49 21.54 -17.27
N ASP A 417 5.41 21.57 -16.49
CA ASP A 417 4.72 20.37 -16.02
C ASP A 417 4.26 19.49 -17.19
N VAL A 418 3.50 20.07 -18.12
CA VAL A 418 3.02 19.40 -19.33
C VAL A 418 4.18 18.89 -20.17
N TRP A 419 5.23 19.68 -20.34
CA TRP A 419 6.43 19.30 -21.08
C TRP A 419 7.14 18.08 -20.48
N CYS A 420 7.28 18.04 -19.15
CA CYS A 420 7.86 16.91 -18.45
C CYS A 420 6.98 15.66 -18.56
N GLU A 421 5.66 15.79 -18.41
CA GLU A 421 4.73 14.67 -18.61
C GLU A 421 4.76 14.12 -20.04
N GLU A 422 4.78 15.00 -21.04
CA GLU A 422 4.87 14.60 -22.45
C GLU A 422 6.18 13.90 -22.76
N LEU A 423 7.30 14.39 -22.22
CA LEU A 423 8.60 13.75 -22.35
C LEU A 423 8.57 12.34 -21.74
N ILE A 424 8.02 12.20 -20.54
CA ILE A 424 7.88 10.91 -19.84
C ILE A 424 7.05 9.94 -20.68
N LYS A 425 5.93 10.40 -21.24
CA LYS A 425 5.03 9.60 -22.10
C LYS A 425 5.70 9.19 -23.40
N LYS A 426 6.36 10.12 -24.11
CA LYS A 426 6.97 9.89 -25.42
C LYS A 426 8.22 9.01 -25.36
N GLU A 427 9.13 9.28 -24.43
CA GLU A 427 10.43 8.59 -24.37
C GLU A 427 10.39 7.28 -23.58
N PHE A 428 9.50 7.17 -22.59
CA PHE A 428 9.49 6.02 -21.67
C PHE A 428 8.20 5.20 -21.70
N ASN A 429 7.14 5.68 -22.37
CA ASN A 429 5.82 5.05 -22.39
C ASN A 429 5.23 4.86 -20.98
N GLU A 430 5.45 5.85 -20.12
CA GLU A 430 4.94 5.92 -18.76
C GLU A 430 4.06 7.15 -18.59
N SER A 431 3.17 7.15 -17.59
CA SER A 431 2.31 8.30 -17.27
C SER A 431 2.31 8.58 -15.78
N CYS A 432 2.68 9.79 -15.37
CA CYS A 432 2.64 10.26 -13.97
C CYS A 432 2.24 11.74 -13.92
N ASN A 433 1.61 12.17 -12.84
CA ASN A 433 1.26 13.59 -12.62
C ASN A 433 2.49 14.35 -12.10
N PHE A 434 3.23 15.02 -12.97
CA PHE A 434 4.55 15.55 -12.59
C PHE A 434 4.45 16.58 -11.44
N ASP A 435 5.44 16.62 -10.53
CA ASP A 435 5.52 17.64 -9.49
C ASP A 435 6.55 18.71 -9.90
N VAL A 436 6.07 19.70 -10.66
CA VAL A 436 6.91 20.79 -11.15
C VAL A 436 7.28 21.79 -10.05
N ASP A 437 6.41 21.98 -9.06
CA ASP A 437 6.54 23.07 -8.10
C ASP A 437 7.78 22.87 -7.22
N ASP A 438 7.98 21.65 -6.74
CA ASP A 438 9.10 21.32 -5.87
C ASP A 438 10.43 21.19 -6.65
N ALA A 439 10.36 20.74 -7.90
CA ALA A 439 11.51 20.66 -8.79
C ALA A 439 12.08 22.05 -9.12
N VAL A 440 11.21 23.00 -9.47
CA VAL A 440 11.61 24.36 -9.83
C VAL A 440 12.23 25.09 -8.62
N GLN A 441 11.64 24.96 -7.42
CA GLN A 441 12.22 25.54 -6.20
C GLN A 441 13.64 25.05 -5.92
N LYS A 442 13.92 23.76 -6.17
CA LYS A 442 15.26 23.21 -6.02
C LYS A 442 16.21 23.73 -7.08
N LEU A 443 15.76 23.87 -8.33
CA LEU A 443 16.56 24.46 -9.41
C LEU A 443 16.92 25.92 -9.13
N GLU A 444 16.01 26.69 -8.55
CA GLU A 444 16.27 28.06 -8.07
C GLU A 444 17.26 28.07 -6.91
N LYS A 445 17.11 27.16 -5.94
CA LYS A 445 18.03 27.02 -4.80
C LYS A 445 19.44 26.58 -5.22
N LEU A 446 19.55 25.81 -6.31
CA LEU A 446 20.83 25.49 -6.96
C LEU A 446 21.44 26.69 -7.71
N GLY A 447 20.67 27.76 -7.94
CA GLY A 447 21.11 28.95 -8.66
C GLY A 447 21.23 28.77 -10.17
N ILE A 448 20.73 27.66 -10.72
CA ILE A 448 20.85 27.32 -12.15
C ILE A 448 19.58 27.67 -12.95
N VAL A 449 18.51 28.04 -12.26
CA VAL A 449 17.25 28.54 -12.84
C VAL A 449 16.85 29.82 -12.12
N ALA A 450 16.26 30.76 -12.85
CA ALA A 450 15.70 31.99 -12.29
C ALA A 450 14.30 32.27 -12.86
N GLN A 451 13.42 32.80 -12.00
CA GLN A 451 12.13 33.33 -12.42
C GLN A 451 12.28 34.76 -12.95
N ASP A 452 11.57 35.06 -14.03
CA ASP A 452 11.46 36.42 -14.56
C ASP A 452 10.30 37.21 -13.93
N SER A 453 10.19 38.49 -14.30
CA SER A 453 9.11 39.37 -13.82
C SER A 453 7.69 38.97 -14.28
N LYS A 454 7.57 38.05 -15.24
CA LYS A 454 6.30 37.54 -15.77
C LYS A 454 5.93 36.16 -15.20
N GLY A 455 6.75 35.61 -14.31
CA GLY A 455 6.50 34.32 -13.64
C GLY A 455 7.01 33.10 -14.39
N SER A 456 7.74 33.28 -15.50
CA SER A 456 8.36 32.22 -16.28
C SER A 456 9.81 31.94 -15.85
N TYR A 457 10.21 30.69 -15.95
CA TYR A 457 11.51 30.18 -15.53
C TYR A 457 12.42 30.00 -16.73
N ALA A 458 13.70 30.35 -16.57
CA ALA A 458 14.75 30.10 -17.54
C ALA A 458 15.99 29.53 -16.85
N CYS A 459 16.66 28.59 -17.50
CA CYS A 459 17.91 28.02 -17.00
C CYS A 459 19.14 28.72 -17.62
N VAL A 460 20.27 28.63 -16.93
CA VAL A 460 21.58 28.96 -17.51
C VAL A 460 22.05 27.85 -18.45
N ASP A 461 23.09 28.09 -19.25
CA ASP A 461 23.70 27.06 -20.09
C ASP A 461 24.36 25.95 -19.26
N LEU A 462 24.56 24.78 -19.86
CA LEU A 462 25.10 23.58 -19.18
C LEU A 462 26.45 23.80 -18.49
N LYS A 463 27.35 24.55 -19.12
CA LYS A 463 28.69 24.80 -18.57
C LYS A 463 28.56 25.69 -17.35
N ARG A 464 27.80 26.78 -17.49
CA ARG A 464 27.54 27.69 -16.39
C ARG A 464 26.80 27.02 -15.24
N ALA A 465 25.86 26.13 -15.51
CA ALA A 465 25.16 25.36 -14.47
C ALA A 465 26.14 24.51 -13.65
N ASN A 466 27.05 23.80 -14.33
CA ASN A 466 28.10 23.04 -13.65
C ASN A 466 29.03 23.94 -12.82
N GLU A 467 29.43 25.10 -13.33
CA GLU A 467 30.25 26.08 -12.60
C GLU A 467 29.55 26.61 -11.34
N ILE A 468 28.25 26.92 -11.43
CA ILE A 468 27.46 27.47 -10.33
C ILE A 468 27.33 26.43 -9.20
N ILE A 469 27.00 25.18 -9.51
CA ILE A 469 26.94 24.12 -8.49
C ILE A 469 28.33 23.84 -7.92
N GLY A 470 29.36 23.94 -8.77
CA GLY A 470 30.75 23.74 -8.37
C GLY A 470 31.11 22.27 -8.11
N THR A 471 32.31 22.06 -7.58
CA THR A 471 32.80 20.72 -7.26
C THR A 471 32.17 20.21 -5.97
N THR A 472 31.65 18.99 -6.01
CA THR A 472 31.01 18.32 -4.88
C THR A 472 32.01 17.53 -4.04
N THR A 473 31.67 17.25 -2.78
CA THR A 473 32.54 16.47 -1.87
C THR A 473 32.81 15.08 -2.42
N GLU A 474 31.81 14.44 -3.02
CA GLU A 474 31.89 13.12 -3.64
C GLU A 474 32.87 13.10 -4.82
N GLU A 475 32.88 14.12 -5.67
CA GLU A 475 33.88 14.25 -6.74
C GLU A 475 35.30 14.32 -6.17
N VAL A 476 35.52 15.12 -5.12
CA VAL A 476 36.84 15.22 -4.46
C VAL A 476 37.27 13.86 -3.90
N VAL A 477 36.35 13.13 -3.26
CA VAL A 477 36.63 11.79 -2.70
C VAL A 477 36.95 10.77 -3.80
N LEU A 478 36.22 10.80 -4.92
CA LEU A 478 36.47 9.92 -6.06
C LEU A 478 37.85 10.19 -6.68
N THR A 479 38.23 11.46 -6.85
CA THR A 479 39.57 11.83 -7.33
C THR A 479 40.67 11.37 -6.37
N ALA A 480 40.48 11.54 -5.06
CA ALA A 480 41.45 11.08 -4.06
C ALA A 480 41.66 9.55 -4.11
N LYS A 481 40.57 8.76 -4.18
CA LYS A 481 40.63 7.29 -4.27
C LYS A 481 41.30 6.79 -5.55
N GLN A 482 41.09 7.49 -6.67
CA GLN A 482 41.74 7.16 -7.93
C GLN A 482 43.24 7.45 -7.88
N GLY A 483 43.65 8.53 -7.21
CA GLY A 483 45.07 8.83 -6.97
C GLY A 483 45.78 7.75 -6.15
N ASP A 484 45.12 7.21 -5.12
CA ASP A 484 45.65 6.10 -4.31
C ASP A 484 45.71 4.75 -5.04
N SER A 485 44.93 4.58 -6.12
CA SER A 485 44.92 3.35 -6.93
C SER A 485 46.02 3.32 -8.00
N THR A 486 46.73 4.44 -8.17
CA THR A 486 47.83 4.61 -9.15
C THR A 486 49.22 4.65 -8.48
N LEU A 487 49.29 4.37 -7.19
CA LEU A 487 50.50 4.12 -6.39
C LEU A 487 50.57 2.64 -6.03
#